data_AF-A0A2E3J255-F1
#
_entry.id   AF-A0A2E3J255-F1
#
_cell.length_a   1.000
_cell.length_b   1.000
_cell.length_c   1.000
_cell.angle_alpha   90.00
_cell.angle_beta   90.00
_cell.angle_gamma   90.00
#
_symmetry.space_group_name_H-M   'P 1'
#
loop_
_entity.id
_entity.type
_entity.pdbx_description
1 polymer ?
#
loop_
_entity_poly.entity_id
_entity_poly.type
_entity_poly.pdbx_seq_one_letter_code
_entity_poly.pdbx_strand_id
1 'polypeptide(L)' 'MGGCTDGSINKNDVWGSANGETWHPSNSPPWGVRHEFGLLGFRDKIWLLGGFSGALAGLIVYNDIWTMQSD' A
#
# COMPACT_ATOMS: atom_id res chain seq x y z
N MET A 1 3.08 -2.84 0.96
CA MET A 1 1.84 -2.07 1.22
C MET A 1 1.03 -2.13 -0.05
N GLY A 2 -0.11 -2.80 -0.05
CA GLY A 2 -0.91 -3.02 -1.26
C GLY A 2 -0.11 -3.68 -2.41
N GLY A 3 -0.55 -3.43 -3.63
CA GLY A 3 -0.02 -4.01 -4.85
C GLY A 3 -1.07 -4.83 -5.60
N CYS A 4 -0.62 -5.62 -6.58
CA CYS A 4 -1.45 -6.62 -7.23
C CYS A 4 -0.71 -7.97 -7.29
N THR A 5 -1.44 -9.07 -7.21
CA THR A 5 -0.95 -10.35 -7.76
C THR A 5 -1.04 -10.26 -9.27
N ASP A 6 -0.13 -10.89 -10.01
CA ASP A 6 -0.22 -11.22 -11.46
C ASP A 6 -1.01 -10.26 -12.39
N GLY A 7 -1.03 -8.96 -12.06
CA GLY A 7 -1.91 -7.94 -12.64
C GLY A 7 -3.42 -8.05 -12.34
N SER A 8 -3.89 -9.07 -11.60
CA SER A 8 -5.32 -9.45 -11.56
C SER A 8 -6.04 -9.18 -10.23
N ILE A 9 -5.36 -9.25 -9.08
CA ILE A 9 -5.98 -9.07 -7.76
C ILE A 9 -5.24 -8.00 -6.95
N ASN A 10 -5.91 -6.88 -6.73
CA ASN A 10 -5.38 -5.81 -5.89
C ASN A 10 -5.39 -6.19 -4.42
N LYS A 11 -4.38 -5.71 -3.70
CA LYS A 11 -4.21 -5.91 -2.26
C LYS A 11 -4.19 -4.58 -1.52
N ASN A 12 -4.46 -4.63 -0.22
CA ASN A 12 -4.22 -3.54 0.72
C ASN A 12 -3.39 -4.03 1.92
N ASP A 13 -2.74 -5.19 1.82
CA ASP A 13 -1.96 -5.74 2.92
C ASP A 13 -0.67 -4.95 3.17
N VAL A 14 -0.22 -4.97 4.41
CA VAL A 14 0.99 -4.30 4.86
C VAL A 14 1.85 -5.32 5.56
N TRP A 15 3.11 -5.35 5.16
CA TRP A 15 4.13 -6.20 5.75
C TRP A 15 5.33 -5.34 6.10
N GLY A 16 5.94 -5.63 7.26
CA GLY A 16 7.13 -4.95 7.74
C GLY A 16 8.19 -5.96 8.16
N SER A 17 9.46 -5.53 8.08
CA SER A 17 10.59 -6.31 8.54
C SER A 17 11.67 -5.39 9.12
N ALA A 18 12.22 -5.75 10.27
CA ALA A 18 13.34 -5.04 10.88
C ALA A 18 14.71 -5.48 10.32
N ASN A 19 14.78 -6.70 9.76
CA ASN A 19 16.03 -7.29 9.25
C ASN A 19 16.01 -7.57 7.74
N GLY A 20 14.87 -7.36 7.07
CA GLY A 20 14.69 -7.65 5.64
C GLY A 20 14.47 -9.13 5.31
N GLU A 21 14.62 -10.04 6.28
CA GLU A 21 14.52 -11.49 6.09
C GLU A 21 13.20 -12.06 6.60
N THR A 22 12.81 -11.66 7.82
CA THR A 22 11.56 -12.11 8.46
C THR A 22 10.52 -11.02 8.33
N TRP A 23 9.39 -11.34 7.72
CA TRP A 23 8.31 -10.39 7.44
C TRP A 23 7.10 -10.70 8.31
N HIS A 24 6.55 -9.66 8.94
CA HIS A 24 5.37 -9.76 9.77
C HIS A 24 4.23 -8.95 9.16
N PRO A 25 2.99 -9.48 9.15
CA PRO A 25 1.85 -8.71 8.73
C PRO A 25 1.59 -7.59 9.75
N SER A 26 1.22 -6.41 9.26
CA SER A 26 0.71 -5.32 10.09
C SER A 26 -0.81 -5.41 10.22
N ASN A 27 -1.39 -4.51 11.02
CA ASN A 27 -2.83 -4.37 11.15
C ASN A 27 -3.47 -4.01 9.81
N SER A 28 -4.72 -4.43 9.62
CA SER A 28 -5.51 -4.08 8.44
C SER A 28 -5.59 -2.57 8.28
N PRO A 29 -5.07 -2.01 7.17
CA PRO A 29 -5.08 -0.57 7.00
C PRO A 29 -6.47 -0.06 6.61
N PRO A 30 -6.76 1.23 6.86
CA PRO A 30 -8.07 1.82 6.61
C PRO A 30 -8.36 2.09 5.12
N TRP A 31 -7.38 1.93 4.22
CA TRP A 31 -7.53 2.21 2.80
C TRP A 31 -7.93 0.99 1.97
N GLY A 32 -8.62 1.26 0.86
CA GLY A 32 -9.00 0.23 -0.12
C GLY A 32 -7.81 -0.39 -0.85
N VAL A 33 -8.03 -1.59 -1.40
CA VAL A 33 -7.07 -2.33 -2.24
C VAL A 33 -6.61 -1.48 -3.41
N ARG A 34 -5.30 -1.46 -3.68
CA ARG A 34 -4.71 -0.58 -4.71
C ARG A 34 -3.32 -1.03 -5.15
N HIS A 35 -2.95 -0.70 -6.37
CA HIS A 35 -1.59 -0.80 -6.94
C HIS A 35 -1.18 0.54 -7.58
N GLU A 36 0.06 0.63 -8.10
CA GLU A 36 0.57 1.81 -8.83
C GLU A 36 0.43 3.14 -8.06
N PHE A 37 0.51 3.09 -6.73
CA PHE A 37 0.52 4.27 -5.87
C PHE A 37 1.95 4.83 -5.75
N GLY A 38 2.06 6.11 -5.41
CA GLY A 38 3.32 6.72 -5.00
C GLY A 38 3.68 6.32 -3.58
N LEU A 39 4.96 6.04 -3.33
CA LEU A 39 5.49 5.75 -2.00
C LEU A 39 6.74 6.56 -1.69
N LEU A 40 6.78 7.23 -0.54
CA LEU A 40 7.98 7.92 -0.09
C LEU A 40 8.15 7.88 1.44
N GLY A 41 9.41 7.93 1.89
CA GLY A 41 9.76 8.17 3.29
C GLY A 41 9.92 9.66 3.56
N PHE A 42 9.23 10.20 4.56
CA PHE A 42 9.38 11.60 4.98
C PHE A 42 8.92 11.79 6.43
N ARG A 43 9.75 12.49 7.23
CA ARG A 43 9.50 12.77 8.67
C ARG A 43 9.16 11.51 9.48
N ASP A 44 10.02 10.51 9.40
CA ASP A 44 9.89 9.22 10.11
C ASP A 44 8.57 8.48 9.82
N LYS A 45 7.98 8.75 8.66
CA LYS A 45 6.76 8.12 8.18
C LYS A 45 6.93 7.65 6.76
N ILE A 46 6.18 6.61 6.41
CA ILE A 46 5.95 6.21 5.03
C ILE A 46 4.64 6.84 4.57
N TRP A 47 4.66 7.49 3.41
CA TRP A 47 3.52 8.12 2.79
C TRP A 47 3.09 7.32 1.57
N LEU A 48 1.79 7.03 1.50
CA LEU A 48 1.11 6.45 0.34
C LEU A 48 0.29 7.53 -0.35
N LEU A 49 0.48 7.69 -1.65
CA LEU A 49 -0.16 8.72 -2.47
C LEU A 49 -0.96 8.05 -3.60
N GLY A 50 -2.29 8.19 -3.56
CA GLY A 50 -3.20 7.75 -4.63
C GLY A 50 -3.11 6.26 -4.98
N GLY A 51 -3.10 5.96 -6.27
CA GLY A 51 -3.07 4.62 -6.85
C GLY A 51 -4.39 4.20 -7.51
N PHE A 52 -4.44 2.98 -8.01
CA PHE A 52 -5.56 2.46 -8.78
C PHE A 52 -6.10 1.15 -8.25
N SER A 53 -7.39 0.90 -8.48
CA SER A 53 -8.02 -0.40 -8.27
C SER A 53 -9.01 -0.77 -9.37
N GLY A 54 -9.29 -2.07 -9.50
CA GLY A 54 -10.07 -2.67 -10.57
C GLY A 54 -9.32 -3.80 -11.29
N ALA A 55 -10.08 -4.63 -12.02
CA ALA A 55 -9.54 -5.70 -12.88
C ALA A 55 -8.94 -5.17 -14.20
N LEU A 56 -9.20 -3.91 -14.51
CA LEU A 56 -8.54 -3.13 -15.57
C LEU A 56 -7.93 -1.90 -14.89
N ALA A 57 -6.73 -1.51 -15.31
CA ALA A 57 -6.04 -0.34 -14.78
C ALA A 57 -6.97 0.90 -14.86
N GLY A 58 -7.21 1.55 -13.71
CA GLY A 58 -7.90 2.84 -13.66
C GLY A 58 -9.42 2.83 -13.47
N LEU A 59 -10.07 1.70 -13.15
CA LEU A 59 -11.53 1.70 -12.88
C LEU A 59 -11.88 2.51 -11.61
N ILE A 60 -11.02 2.45 -10.60
CA ILE A 60 -11.08 3.28 -9.40
C ILE A 60 -9.73 3.99 -9.29
N VAL A 61 -9.77 5.32 -9.31
CA VAL A 61 -8.59 6.17 -9.11
C VAL A 61 -8.68 6.78 -7.72
N TYR A 62 -7.63 6.59 -6.93
CA TYR A 62 -7.52 7.21 -5.62
C TYR A 62 -6.68 8.49 -5.69
N ASN A 63 -7.13 9.53 -5.00
CA ASN A 63 -6.41 10.78 -4.78
C ASN A 63 -6.20 11.10 -3.29
N ASP A 64 -6.40 10.10 -2.43
CA ASP A 64 -6.18 10.17 -0.99
C ASP A 64 -4.69 10.01 -0.63
N ILE A 65 -4.36 10.44 0.58
CA ILE A 65 -3.02 10.37 1.14
C ILE A 65 -3.12 9.65 2.48
N TRP A 66 -2.26 8.65 2.67
CA TRP A 66 -2.18 7.91 3.92
C TRP A 66 -0.75 7.91 4.45
N THR A 67 -0.61 7.94 5.76
CA THR A 67 0.69 7.83 6.43
C THR A 67 0.73 6.61 7.32
N MET A 68 1.88 5.96 7.35
CA MET A 68 2.22 4.93 8.31
C MET A 68 3.37 5.41 9.17
N GLN A 69 3.24 5.21 10.48
CA GLN A 69 4.28 5.42 11.46
C GLN A 69 4.46 4.12 12.23
N SER A 70 5.69 3.79 12.62
CA SER A 70 5.90 2.81 13.68
C SER A 70 5.41 3.41 15.00
N ASP A 71 4.86 2.56 15.87
CA ASP A 71 4.62 2.92 17.26
C ASP A 71 5.93 3.17 18.03
#